data_AF-A0A7J7KKM2-F1
#
_entry.id   AF-A0A7J7KKM2-F1
#
_cell.length_a   1.000
_cell.length_b   1.000
_cell.length_c   1.000
_cell.angle_alpha   90.00
_cell.angle_beta   90.00
_cell.angle_gamma   90.00
#
_symmetry.space_group_name_H-M   'P 1'
#
loop_
_entity.id
_entity.type
_entity.pdbx_description
1 polymer ?
#
loop_
_entity_poly.entity_id
_entity_poly.type
_entity_poly.pdbx_seq_one_letter_code
_entity_poly.pdbx_strand_id
1 'polypeptide(L)'
;MDCISFNQDCSNLVIGSKSGYQLYNLSQKDVGQVVRTHRNTVKKNLCLITRLFNSSLIAMVTEDQRSTLKLRHLKKDAEICERSYRGNILAVKLNRQVC
;
A
#
# COMPACT_ATOMS: atom_id res chain seq x y z
N MET A 1 0.13 10.29 -11.09
CA MET A 1 -1.18 10.42 -10.41
C MET A 1 -0.97 9.94 -8.97
N ASP A 2 -1.64 10.53 -7.98
CA ASP A 2 -1.53 10.04 -6.60
C ASP A 2 -2.65 9.00 -6.35
N CYS A 3 -2.31 7.88 -5.71
CA CYS A 3 -3.26 6.80 -5.41
C CYS A 3 -3.50 6.70 -3.91
N ILE A 4 -4.75 6.44 -3.52
CA ILE A 4 -5.18 6.46 -2.13
C ILE A 4 -5.98 5.19 -1.84
N SER A 5 -5.74 4.55 -0.69
CA SER A 5 -6.52 3.41 -0.22
C SER A 5 -6.67 3.44 1.28
N PHE A 6 -7.90 3.20 1.76
CA PHE A 6 -8.12 2.73 3.13
C PHE A 6 -7.75 1.25 3.22
N ASN A 7 -7.35 0.81 4.40
CA ASN A 7 -7.31 -0.61 4.72
C ASN A 7 -8.73 -1.14 5.03
N GLN A 8 -8.84 -2.46 5.22
CA GLN A 8 -10.10 -3.21 5.28
C GLN A 8 -11.00 -2.83 6.46
N ASP A 9 -10.42 -2.39 7.57
CA ASP A 9 -11.10 -1.95 8.79
C ASP A 9 -11.14 -0.42 8.94
N CYS A 10 -10.79 0.32 7.88
CA CYS A 10 -10.76 1.79 7.84
C CYS A 10 -9.88 2.46 8.92
N SER A 11 -9.02 1.71 9.61
CA SER A 11 -8.16 2.20 10.67
C SER A 11 -6.87 2.83 10.17
N ASN A 12 -6.53 2.64 8.89
CA ASN A 12 -5.33 3.20 8.28
C ASN A 12 -5.59 3.70 6.85
N LEU A 13 -4.88 4.75 6.47
CA LEU A 13 -4.85 5.32 5.14
C LEU A 13 -3.45 5.18 4.55
N VAL A 14 -3.37 4.74 3.29
CA VAL A 14 -2.13 4.75 2.53
C VAL A 14 -2.26 5.67 1.33
N ILE A 15 -1.24 6.48 1.12
CA ILE A 15 -1.13 7.44 0.01
C ILE A 15 0.14 7.09 -0.78
N GLY A 16 -0.03 6.69 -2.03
CA GLY A 16 1.03 6.53 -3.01
C GLY A 16 1.15 7.78 -3.89
N SER A 17 2.38 8.18 -4.17
CA SER A 17 2.71 9.35 -4.98
C SER A 17 3.90 9.05 -5.88
N LYS A 18 4.34 10.04 -6.67
CA LYS A 18 5.61 9.99 -7.41
C LYS A 18 6.85 9.89 -6.51
N SER A 19 6.73 10.33 -5.26
CA SER A 19 7.81 10.38 -4.28
C SER A 19 7.86 9.15 -3.35
N GLY A 20 7.16 8.08 -3.69
CA GLY A 20 6.96 6.91 -2.83
C GLY A 20 5.62 6.99 -2.10
N TYR A 21 5.54 6.45 -0.89
CA TYR A 21 4.28 6.29 -0.17
C TYR A 21 4.34 6.63 1.31
N GLN A 22 3.18 6.96 1.86
CA GLN A 22 2.99 7.37 3.26
C GLN A 22 1.81 6.60 3.86
N LEU A 23 1.98 6.13 5.10
CA LEU A 23 0.93 5.47 5.87
C LEU A 23 0.53 6.35 7.04
N TYR A 24 -0.78 6.47 7.25
CA TYR A 24 -1.39 7.20 8.33
C TYR A 24 -2.30 6.27 9.13
N ASN A 25 -2.22 6.36 10.44
CA ASN A 25 -3.12 5.71 11.36
C ASN A 25 -4.30 6.65 11.65
N LEU A 26 -5.52 6.11 11.57
CA LEU A 26 -6.79 6.79 11.76
C LEU A 26 -7.61 6.18 12.91
N SER A 27 -6.96 5.41 13.79
CA SER A 27 -7.59 4.74 14.93
C SER A 27 -8.46 5.69 15.75
N GLN A 28 -9.70 5.27 16.01
CA GLN A 28 -10.69 6.04 16.76
C GLN A 28 -10.27 6.40 18.20
N LYS A 29 -9.26 5.72 18.76
CA LYS A 29 -8.73 6.05 20.09
C LYS A 29 -8.11 7.44 20.15
N ASP A 30 -7.64 7.95 19.01
CA ASP A 30 -6.98 9.25 18.88
C ASP A 30 -7.85 10.21 18.06
N VAL A 31 -9.09 10.44 18.52
CA VAL A 31 -10.08 11.28 17.83
C VAL A 31 -9.46 12.64 17.48
N GLY A 32 -9.33 12.92 16.18
CA GLY A 32 -8.79 14.18 15.65
C GLY A 32 -7.29 14.19 15.32
N GLN A 33 -6.54 13.12 15.61
CA GLN A 33 -5.12 13.06 15.25
C GLN A 33 -4.85 12.06 14.12
N VAL A 34 -4.36 12.59 13.00
CA VAL A 34 -3.86 11.78 11.88
C VAL A 34 -2.35 11.62 12.05
N VAL A 35 -1.92 10.45 12.53
CA VAL A 35 -0.50 10.19 12.79
C VAL A 35 0.12 9.46 11.62
N ARG A 36 1.16 10.04 11.01
CA ARG A 36 1.96 9.34 10.00
C ARG A 36 2.85 8.29 10.67
N THR A 37 2.62 7.03 10.34
CA THR A 37 3.31 5.88 10.97
C THR A 37 4.48 5.34 10.16
N HIS A 38 4.45 5.51 8.84
CA HIS A 38 5.53 5.05 7.97
C HIS A 38 5.61 5.92 6.73
N ARG A 39 6.84 6.09 6.23
CA ARG A 39 7.13 6.82 5.00
C ARG A 39 8.25 6.10 4.25
N ASN A 40 8.03 5.87 2.97
CA ASN A 40 9.06 5.44 2.05
C ASN A 40 9.22 6.53 0.97
N THR A 41 10.43 7.04 0.81
CA THR A 41 10.76 8.14 -0.10
C THR A 41 11.45 7.67 -1.38
N VAL A 42 11.48 6.36 -1.64
CA VAL A 42 12.05 5.84 -2.88
C VAL A 42 11.15 6.31 -4.02
N LYS A 43 11.74 7.08 -4.95
CA LYS A 43 11.04 7.63 -6.11
C LYS A 43 10.54 6.48 -6.99
N LYS A 44 9.27 6.12 -6.81
CA LYS A 44 8.52 5.15 -7.61
C LYS A 44 7.17 5.78 -7.88
N ASN A 45 6.83 5.95 -9.15
CA ASN A 45 5.52 6.47 -9.55
C ASN A 45 4.47 5.41 -9.25
N LEU A 46 3.79 5.50 -8.12
CA LEU A 46 2.79 4.51 -7.72
C LEU A 46 1.44 4.81 -8.37
N CYS A 47 0.80 3.79 -8.94
CA CYS A 47 -0.56 3.90 -9.50
C CYS A 47 -1.60 3.12 -8.67
N LEU A 48 -1.18 2.07 -7.96
CA LEU A 48 -2.01 1.35 -7.00
C LEU A 48 -1.19 1.06 -5.74
N ILE A 49 -1.82 1.21 -4.58
CA ILE A 49 -1.23 0.80 -3.31
C ILE A 49 -2.33 0.41 -2.32
N THR A 50 -2.16 -0.72 -1.63
CA THR A 50 -3.08 -1.15 -0.58
C THR A 50 -2.35 -1.95 0.48
N ARG A 51 -2.84 -1.88 1.72
CA ARG A 51 -2.25 -2.53 2.89
C ARG A 51 -3.16 -3.65 3.38
N LEU A 52 -2.58 -4.75 3.87
CA LEU A 52 -3.35 -5.79 4.55
C LEU A 52 -3.55 -5.43 6.03
N PHE A 53 -4.76 -4.99 6.39
CA PHE A 53 -5.17 -4.51 7.72
C PHE A 53 -4.10 -3.58 8.34
N ASN A 54 -3.79 -3.75 9.62
CA ASN A 54 -2.67 -3.08 10.28
C ASN A 54 -1.36 -3.92 10.24
N SER A 55 -1.17 -4.78 9.22
CA SER A 55 0.06 -5.58 9.08
C SER A 55 1.22 -4.81 8.45
N SER A 56 2.38 -5.44 8.35
CA SER A 56 3.53 -4.90 7.60
C SER A 56 3.48 -5.24 6.10
N LEU A 57 2.45 -5.94 5.61
CA LEU A 57 2.33 -6.32 4.21
C LEU A 57 1.67 -5.19 3.41
N ILE A 58 2.34 -4.79 2.33
CA ILE A 58 1.82 -3.84 1.35
C ILE A 58 1.88 -4.44 -0.05
N ALA A 59 0.83 -4.19 -0.84
CA ALA A 59 0.78 -4.48 -2.25
C ALA A 59 0.83 -3.17 -3.03
N MET A 60 1.62 -3.14 -4.09
CA MET A 60 1.79 -1.95 -4.91
C MET A 60 2.01 -2.28 -6.38
N VAL A 61 1.60 -1.34 -7.24
CA VAL A 61 1.83 -1.33 -8.69
C VAL A 61 2.32 0.05 -9.07
N THR A 62 3.30 0.12 -9.96
CA THR A 62 3.92 1.37 -10.41
C THR A 62 3.47 1.73 -11.83
N GLU A 63 3.57 3.01 -12.19
CA GLU A 63 3.19 3.51 -13.52
C GLU A 63 4.08 2.95 -14.64
N ASP A 64 5.35 2.64 -14.35
CA ASP A 64 6.31 2.01 -15.28
C ASP A 64 6.10 0.50 -15.42
N GLN A 65 5.50 -0.16 -14.43
CA GLN A 65 5.27 -1.61 -14.42
C GLN A 65 3.80 -1.93 -14.06
N ARG A 66 2.86 -1.42 -14.88
CA ARG A 66 1.41 -1.53 -14.61
C ARG A 66 0.86 -2.95 -14.59
N SER A 67 1.54 -3.90 -15.21
CA SER A 67 1.18 -5.32 -15.20
C SER A 67 1.90 -6.11 -14.11
N THR A 68 2.69 -5.47 -13.25
CA THR A 68 3.51 -6.14 -12.23
C THR A 68 3.06 -5.77 -10.82
N LEU A 69 2.62 -6.77 -10.06
CA LEU A 69 2.29 -6.66 -8.65
C LEU A 69 3.54 -6.89 -7.80
N LYS A 70 3.82 -5.97 -6.87
CA LYS A 70 4.89 -6.13 -5.87
C LYS A 70 4.31 -6.21 -4.47
N LEU A 71 4.65 -7.27 -3.75
CA LEU A 71 4.37 -7.44 -2.33
C LEU A 71 5.63 -7.12 -1.53
N ARG A 72 5.53 -6.24 -0.54
CA ARG A 72 6.67 -5.84 0.31
C ARG A 72 6.33 -5.88 1.79
N HIS A 73 7.36 -6.09 2.60
CA HIS A 73 7.30 -5.97 4.04
C HIS A 73 7.80 -4.59 4.50
N LEU A 74 6.87 -3.69 4.84
CA LEU A 74 7.09 -2.30 5.22
C LEU A 74 8.22 -2.11 6.24
N LYS A 75 8.19 -2.85 7.36
CA LYS A 75 9.17 -2.67 8.45
C LYS A 75 10.56 -3.24 8.14
N LYS A 76 10.66 -4.16 7.19
CA LYS A 76 11.92 -4.81 6.80
C LYS A 76 12.48 -4.22 5.50
N ASP A 77 11.73 -3.31 4.89
CA ASP A 77 11.92 -2.80 3.53
C ASP A 77 12.26 -3.88 2.49
N ALA A 78 11.73 -5.09 2.69
CA ALA A 78 12.06 -6.25 1.87
C ALA A 78 10.96 -6.52 0.85
N GLU A 79 11.34 -6.90 -0.37
CA GLU A 79 10.41 -7.50 -1.32
C GLU A 79 10.12 -8.94 -0.92
N ILE A 80 8.84 -9.30 -0.93
CA ILE A 80 8.37 -10.65 -0.62
C ILE A 80 8.13 -11.41 -1.93
N CYS A 81 7.46 -10.76 -2.88
CA CYS A 81 7.11 -11.38 -4.14
C CYS A 81 6.85 -10.30 -5.21
N GLU A 82 7.20 -10.64 -6.44
CA GLU A 82 6.85 -9.90 -7.64
C GLU A 82 6.14 -10.84 -8.61
N ARG A 83 4.99 -10.41 -9.15
CA ARG A 83 4.20 -11.19 -10.13
C ARG A 83 3.77 -10.31 -11.29
N SER A 84 4.15 -10.71 -12.49
CA SER A 84 3.73 -10.06 -13.73
C SER A 84 2.54 -10.78 -14.37
N TYR A 85 1.62 -9.99 -14.92
CA TYR A 85 0.41 -10.44 -15.60
C TYR A 85 0.47 -10.05 -17.09
N ARG A 86 -0.42 -10.63 -17.90
CA ARG A 86 -0.50 -10.31 -19.35
C ARG A 86 -1.09 -8.93 -19.64
N GLY A 87 -1.79 -8.33 -18.69
CA GLY A 87 -2.44 -7.03 -18.85
C GLY A 87 -2.24 -6.15 -17.63
N ASN A 88 -2.67 -4.89 -17.76
CA ASN A 88 -2.58 -3.92 -16.67
C ASN A 88 -3.42 -4.36 -15.47
N ILE A 89 -2.85 -4.24 -14.28
CA ILE A 89 -3.55 -4.45 -13.03
C ILE A 89 -4.45 -3.25 -12.79
N LEU A 90 -5.76 -3.49 -12.69
CA LEU A 90 -6.76 -2.44 -12.49
C LEU A 90 -7.11 -2.24 -11.02
N ALA A 91 -7.03 -3.30 -10.21
CA ALA A 91 -7.31 -3.25 -8.78
C ALA A 91 -6.57 -4.39 -8.05
N VAL A 92 -6.27 -4.16 -6.78
CA VAL A 92 -5.71 -5.15 -5.86
C VAL A 92 -6.52 -5.12 -4.57
N LYS A 93 -6.99 -6.29 -4.11
CA LYS A 93 -7.65 -6.46 -2.81
C LYS A 93 -6.96 -7.57 -2.03
N LEU A 94 -6.76 -7.35 -0.73
CA LEU A 94 -6.08 -8.29 0.16
C LEU A 94 -7.01 -8.68 1.32
N ASN A 95 -6.89 -9.90 1.83
CA ASN A 95 -7.50 -10.33 3.07
C ASN A 95 -6.56 -11.32 3.81
N ARG A 96 -6.79 -11.55 5.11
CA ARG A 96 -6.25 -12.71 5.82
C ARG A 96 -7.26 -13.81 5.57
N GLN A 97 -6.93 -14.77 4.72
CA GLN A 97 -7.83 -15.88 4.47
C GLN A 97 -8.11 -16.58 5.81
N VAL A 98 -9.38 -16.59 6.23
CA VAL A 98 -9.91 -17.52 7.21
C VAL A 98 -10.75 -18.46 6.36
N CYS A 99 -10.18 -19.60 5.99
CA CYS A 99 -11.00 -20.73 5.57
C CYS A 99 -11.71 -21.27 6.80
#